data_AF-A0A967FLT6-F1
#
_entry.id   AF-A0A967FLT6-F1
#
_cell.length_a   1.000
_cell.length_b   1.000
_cell.length_c   1.000
_cell.angle_alpha   90.00
_cell.angle_beta   90.00
_cell.angle_gamma   90.00
#
_symmetry.space_group_name_H-M   'P 1'
#
loop_
_entity.id
_entity.type
_entity.pdbx_description
1 polymer ?
#
loop_
_entity_poly.entity_id
_entity_poly.type
_entity_poly.pdbx_seq_one_letter_code
_entity_poly.pdbx_strand_id
1 'polypeptide(L)'
;HAAVCRQKSTNMAAGPWYEPEKLTMAQTIEGYTFGAALAAGWDDVIGTITPGKLADLTVLDRNLFELEASGISGSEITDTEVLMTVFDGRIVYEK
;
A
#
# COMPACT_ATOMS: atom_id res chain seq x y z
N HIS A 1 4.68 -1.95 -5.24
CA HIS A 1 5.83 -2.48 -5.99
C HIS A 1 7.11 -1.67 -5.79
N ALA A 2 7.21 -0.42 -6.27
CA ALA A 2 8.48 0.31 -6.32
C ALA A 2 9.16 0.52 -4.95
N ALA A 3 8.41 0.82 -3.88
CA ALA A 3 8.99 1.01 -2.54
C ALA A 3 9.59 -0.27 -1.96
N VAL A 4 8.92 -1.41 -2.18
CA VAL A 4 9.28 -2.69 -1.56
C VAL A 4 10.31 -3.46 -2.39
N CYS A 5 10.20 -3.39 -3.72
CA CYS A 5 11.10 -4.11 -4.62
C CYS A 5 12.24 -3.24 -5.16
N ARG A 6 12.14 -1.91 -5.07
CA ARG A 6 13.05 -0.95 -5.69
C ARG A 6 13.22 -1.17 -7.20
N GLN A 7 12.18 -1.65 -7.86
CA GLN A 7 12.14 -1.97 -9.29
C GLN A 7 11.08 -1.14 -10.02
N LYS A 8 11.32 -0.84 -11.30
CA LYS A 8 10.32 -0.23 -12.18
C LYS A 8 9.45 -1.34 -12.76
N SER A 9 8.13 -1.13 -12.81
CA SER A 9 7.21 -2.07 -13.49
C SER A 9 7.55 -2.25 -14.97
N THR A 10 8.11 -1.22 -15.62
CA THR A 10 8.51 -1.24 -17.03
C THR A 10 9.84 -1.94 -17.31
N ASN A 11 10.65 -2.24 -16.29
CA ASN A 11 11.95 -2.90 -16.47
C ASN A 11 12.33 -3.70 -15.22
N MET A 12 11.53 -4.72 -14.89
CA MET A 12 11.79 -5.56 -13.73
C MET A 12 13.09 -6.39 -13.88
N ALA A 13 13.49 -6.71 -15.12
CA ALA A 13 14.69 -7.49 -15.42
C ALA A 13 16.01 -6.79 -15.02
N ALA A 14 16.01 -5.47 -14.87
CA ALA A 14 17.19 -4.72 -14.42
C ALA A 14 17.56 -4.96 -12.95
N GLY A 15 16.70 -5.63 -12.17
CA GLY A 15 16.91 -5.84 -10.75
C GLY A 15 16.66 -4.58 -9.90
N PRO A 16 16.79 -4.69 -8.55
CA PRO A 16 16.51 -3.60 -7.63
C PRO A 16 17.54 -2.47 -7.70
N TRP A 17 17.06 -1.23 -7.70
CA TRP A 17 17.88 -0.01 -7.61
C TRP A 17 18.21 0.32 -6.14
N TYR A 18 19.48 0.21 -5.74
CA TYR A 18 19.91 0.33 -4.32
C TYR A 18 19.06 -0.52 -3.37
N GLU A 19 19.28 -1.84 -3.44
CA GLU A 19 18.58 -2.82 -2.62
C GLU A 19 18.54 -2.54 -1.10
N PRO A 20 19.58 -1.98 -0.45
CA PRO A 20 19.52 -1.66 0.97
C PRO A 20 18.46 -0.62 1.35
N GLU A 21 17.91 0.14 0.39
CA GLU A 21 16.84 1.13 0.62
C GLU A 21 15.44 0.56 0.35
N LYS A 22 15.28 -0.76 0.19
CA LYS A 22 13.96 -1.38 0.17
C LYS A 22 13.25 -1.11 1.50
N LEU A 23 11.99 -0.69 1.41
CA LEU A 23 11.10 -0.59 2.56
C LEU A 23 10.36 -1.90 2.75
N THR A 24 10.04 -2.27 3.99
CA THR A 24 9.12 -3.39 4.24
C THR A 24 7.72 -3.06 3.73
N MET A 25 6.87 -4.08 3.59
CA MET A 25 5.45 -3.87 3.25
C MET A 25 4.76 -2.99 4.31
N ALA A 26 5.06 -3.22 5.59
CA ALA A 26 4.53 -2.41 6.69
C ALA A 26 4.93 -0.93 6.57
N GLN A 27 6.22 -0.65 6.39
CA GLN A 27 6.73 0.73 6.19
C GLN A 27 6.11 1.39 4.96
N THR A 28 5.93 0.61 3.89
CA THR A 28 5.33 1.10 2.64
C THR A 28 3.86 1.47 2.84
N ILE A 29 3.06 0.58 3.43
CA ILE A 29 1.65 0.85 3.72
C ILE A 29 1.53 2.07 4.63
N GLU A 30 2.32 2.14 5.70
CA GLU A 30 2.36 3.28 6.61
C GLU A 30 2.69 4.58 5.86
N GLY A 31 3.72 4.58 5.02
CA GLY A 31 4.12 5.75 4.23
C GLY A 31 3.04 6.26 3.26
N TYR A 32 2.30 5.34 2.62
CA TYR A 32 1.21 5.70 1.69
C TYR A 32 -0.13 6.01 2.37
N THR A 33 -0.23 5.78 3.69
CA THR A 33 -1.46 6.02 4.46
C THR A 33 -1.21 7.07 5.53
N PHE A 34 -0.81 6.67 6.73
CA PHE A 34 -0.54 7.56 7.85
C PHE A 34 0.55 8.59 7.54
N GLY A 35 1.66 8.18 6.90
CA GLY A 35 2.76 9.09 6.56
C GLY A 35 2.32 10.22 5.62
N ALA A 36 1.48 9.92 4.63
CA ALA A 36 0.89 10.91 3.75
C ALA A 36 -0.11 11.83 4.49
N ALA A 37 -0.95 11.26 5.36
CA ALA A 37 -1.87 12.04 6.19
C ALA A 37 -1.13 13.01 7.12
N LEU A 38 -0.08 12.55 7.79
CA LEU A 38 0.78 13.35 8.66
C LEU A 38 1.47 14.47 7.88
N ALA A 39 2.03 14.16 6.71
CA ALA A 39 2.65 15.17 5.86
C ALA A 39 1.66 16.26 5.39
N ALA A 40 0.37 15.92 5.28
CA ALA A 40 -0.69 16.85 4.94
C ALA A 40 -1.29 17.58 6.16
N GLY A 41 -0.95 17.20 7.40
CA GLY A 41 -1.56 17.70 8.62
C GLY A 41 -2.99 17.20 8.85
N TRP A 42 -3.32 16.02 8.31
CA TRP A 42 -4.64 15.38 8.35
C TRP A 42 -4.61 14.06 9.13
N ASP A 43 -3.54 13.81 9.88
CA ASP A 43 -3.34 12.59 10.64
C ASP A 43 -4.34 12.40 11.79
N ASP A 44 -5.05 13.43 12.24
CA ASP A 44 -6.19 13.28 13.16
C ASP A 44 -7.50 12.88 12.45
N VAL A 45 -7.52 12.93 11.11
CA VAL A 45 -8.74 12.75 10.30
C VAL A 45 -8.71 11.46 9.48
N ILE A 46 -7.56 11.12 8.88
CA ILE A 46 -7.39 9.97 7.97
C ILE A 46 -6.07 9.22 8.23
N GLY A 47 -5.79 8.20 7.41
CA GLY A 47 -4.49 7.52 7.33
C GLY A 47 -4.33 6.30 8.25
N THR A 48 -5.23 6.07 9.21
CA THR A 48 -5.24 4.83 10.02
C THR A 48 -6.67 4.36 10.28
N ILE A 49 -6.82 3.06 10.54
CA ILE A 49 -8.10 2.48 10.98
C ILE A 49 -8.16 2.57 12.51
N THR A 50 -8.69 3.68 13.01
CA THR A 50 -8.81 3.98 14.45
C THR A 50 -10.09 4.75 14.74
N PRO A 51 -10.77 4.53 15.89
CA PRO A 51 -11.96 5.29 16.25
C PRO A 51 -11.75 6.80 16.19
N GLY A 52 -12.74 7.53 15.65
CA GLY A 52 -12.70 8.99 15.52
C GLY A 52 -12.22 9.51 14.16
N LYS A 53 -11.58 8.67 13.33
CA LYS A 53 -11.18 9.00 11.96
C LYS A 53 -12.28 8.67 10.93
N LEU A 54 -12.17 9.27 9.74
CA LEU A 54 -13.02 8.90 8.61
C LEU A 54 -12.79 7.45 8.23
N ALA A 55 -13.86 6.77 7.81
CA ALA A 55 -13.81 5.40 7.33
C ALA A 55 -13.36 5.37 5.86
N ASP A 56 -12.09 5.70 5.63
CA ASP A 56 -11.40 5.63 4.35
C ASP A 56 -10.61 4.32 4.28
N LEU A 57 -11.09 3.36 3.50
CA LEU A 57 -10.61 1.98 3.50
C LEU A 57 -10.48 1.45 2.07
N THR A 58 -9.48 0.62 1.83
CA THR A 58 -9.35 -0.15 0.58
C THR A 58 -9.24 -1.63 0.93
N VAL A 59 -10.09 -2.44 0.28
CA VAL A 59 -10.06 -3.90 0.41
C VAL A 59 -9.36 -4.48 -0.82
N LEU A 60 -8.38 -5.34 -0.58
CA LEU A 60 -7.56 -5.97 -1.62
C LEU A 60 -7.94 -7.45 -1.76
N ASP A 61 -7.68 -8.02 -2.94
CA ASP A 61 -7.97 -9.42 -3.25
C ASP A 61 -7.04 -10.43 -2.55
N ARG A 62 -5.95 -9.95 -1.96
CA ARG A 62 -4.93 -10.76 -1.29
C ARG A 62 -4.25 -10.01 -0.16
N ASN A 63 -3.63 -10.76 0.74
CA ASN A 63 -2.85 -10.22 1.84
C ASN A 63 -1.44 -9.84 1.39
N LEU A 64 -1.14 -8.54 1.34
CA LEU A 64 0.18 -8.05 0.94
C LEU A 64 1.32 -8.44 1.90
N PHE A 65 1.03 -8.70 3.18
CA PHE A 65 2.04 -9.15 4.15
C PHE A 65 2.44 -10.61 3.93
N GLU A 66 1.52 -11.44 3.44
CA GLU A 66 1.84 -12.83 3.06
C GLU A 66 2.70 -12.87 1.80
N LEU A 67 2.46 -11.98 0.83
CA LEU A 67 3.34 -11.82 -0.34
C LEU A 67 4.76 -11.42 0.07
N GLU A 68 4.91 -10.58 1.11
CA GLU A 68 6.22 -10.26 1.66
C GLU A 68 6.93 -11.49 2.22
N ALA A 69 6.22 -12.28 3.03
CA ALA A 69 6.76 -13.46 3.67
C ALA A 69 7.15 -14.58 2.67
N SER A 70 6.45 -14.70 1.53
CA SER A 70 6.73 -15.73 0.53
C SER A 70 7.88 -15.41 -0.43
N GLY A 71 8.45 -14.21 -0.35
CA GLY A 71 9.47 -13.72 -1.29
C GLY A 71 8.82 -12.95 -2.43
N ILE A 72 8.81 -11.62 -2.29
CA ILE A 72 8.06 -10.71 -3.17
C ILE A 72 8.53 -10.81 -4.61
N SER A 73 7.65 -11.26 -5.51
CA SER A 73 7.72 -10.84 -6.90
C SER A 73 7.04 -9.49 -7.05
N GLY A 74 7.74 -8.56 -7.67
CA GLY A 74 7.18 -7.23 -7.87
C GLY A 74 5.91 -7.19 -8.73
N SER A 75 5.71 -8.22 -9.57
CA SER A 75 4.51 -8.39 -10.39
C SER A 75 3.29 -8.71 -9.52
N GLU A 76 3.45 -9.48 -8.45
CA GLU A 76 2.31 -9.86 -7.58
C GLU A 76 1.70 -8.65 -6.87
N ILE A 77 2.53 -7.66 -6.55
CA ILE A 77 2.04 -6.38 -6.00
C ILE A 77 1.33 -5.57 -7.09
N THR A 78 1.80 -5.57 -8.34
CA THR A 78 1.12 -4.84 -9.43
C THR A 78 -0.17 -5.52 -9.88
N ASP A 79 -0.26 -6.83 -9.70
CA ASP A 79 -1.43 -7.66 -10.05
C ASP A 79 -2.45 -7.74 -8.91
N THR A 80 -2.21 -7.06 -7.78
CA THR A 80 -3.16 -6.95 -6.69
C THR A 80 -4.34 -6.10 -7.13
N GLU A 81 -5.55 -6.59 -6.91
CA GLU A 81 -6.78 -5.92 -7.29
C GLU A 81 -7.45 -5.27 -6.09
N VAL A 82 -8.02 -4.09 -6.31
CA VAL A 82 -8.94 -3.48 -5.35
C VAL A 82 -10.31 -4.13 -5.52
N LEU A 83 -10.81 -4.74 -4.46
CA LEU A 83 -12.16 -5.33 -4.41
C LEU A 83 -13.21 -4.29 -4.00
N MET A 84 -12.84 -3.37 -3.11
CA MET A 84 -13.75 -2.35 -2.59
C MET A 84 -12.98 -1.11 -2.15
N THR A 85 -13.58 0.06 -2.37
CA THR A 85 -13.12 1.33 -1.79
C THR A 85 -14.26 1.95 -1.00
N VAL A 86 -13.98 2.25 0.27
CA VAL A 86 -14.86 3.01 1.17
C VAL A 86 -14.25 4.38 1.35
N PHE A 87 -15.05 5.42 1.17
CA PHE A 87 -14.67 6.82 1.35
C PHE A 87 -15.70 7.50 2.25
N ASP A 88 -15.25 8.05 3.36
CA ASP A 88 -16.09 8.64 4.40
C ASP A 88 -17.29 7.73 4.79
N GLY A 89 -16.99 6.44 5.00
CA GLY A 89 -17.98 5.43 5.39
C GLY A 89 -18.95 5.01 4.29
N ARG A 90 -18.77 5.46 3.05
CA ARG A 90 -19.60 5.05 1.90
C ARG A 90 -18.79 4.21 0.93
N ILE A 91 -19.37 3.10 0.49
CA ILE A 91 -18.79 2.31 -0.61
C ILE A 91 -18.90 3.16 -1.89
N VAL A 92 -17.76 3.54 -2.45
CA VAL A 92 -17.66 4.31 -3.71
C VAL A 92 -17.20 3.46 -4.89
N TYR A 93 -16.68 2.27 -4.60
CA TYR A 93 -16.32 1.25 -5.59
C TYR A 93 -16.45 -0.13 -4.96
N GLU A 94 -16.99 -1.07 -5.74
CA GLU A 94 -17.10 -2.49 -5.42
C GLU A 94 -17.01 -3.28 -6.73
N LYS A 95 -16.20 -4.32 -6.76
CA LYS A 95 -15.97 -5.16 -7.95
C LYS A 95 -16.97 -6.30 -8.08
#